data_AF-A0A6P0IEH5-F1
#
_entry.id   AF-A0A6P0IEH5-F1
#
_cell.length_a   1.000
_cell.length_b   1.000
_cell.length_c   1.000
_cell.angle_alpha   90.00
_cell.angle_beta   90.00
_cell.angle_gamma   90.00
#
_symmetry.space_group_name_H-M   'P 1'
#
loop_
_entity.id
_entity.type
_entity.pdbx_description
1 polymer ?
#
loop_
_entity_poly.entity_id
_entity_poly.type
_entity_poly.pdbx_seq_one_letter_code
_entity_poly.pdbx_strand_id
1 'polypeptide(L)'
;KGQTPNKIESILEQLEELSRETFYLTQVTIVGALGKMETPKAMDILRSLLENTPDGRIRRIAEEAIQKVQKNIGSDKALKQLRDELDKLKKDNQELKSRLENLEAKSN
;
A
#
# COMPACT_ATOMS: atom_id res chain seq x y z
N LYS A 1 -17.05 9.47 8.64
CA LYS A 1 -16.01 8.71 7.91
C LYS A 1 -16.49 8.53 6.48
N GLY A 2 -15.77 9.08 5.48
CA GLY A 2 -16.26 9.27 4.09
C GLY A 2 -15.51 8.47 3.02
N GLN A 3 -14.58 7.60 3.41
CA GLN A 3 -13.82 6.76 2.50
C GLN A 3 -14.60 5.46 2.23
N THR A 4 -15.20 5.32 1.05
CA THR A 4 -15.87 4.09 0.59
C THR A 4 -14.92 3.30 -0.32
N PRO A 5 -14.89 1.95 -0.26
CA PRO A 5 -13.86 1.14 -0.93
C PRO A 5 -13.66 1.48 -2.41
N ASN A 6 -14.74 1.57 -3.19
CA ASN A 6 -14.66 1.84 -4.64
C ASN A 6 -14.11 3.24 -4.95
N LYS A 7 -14.41 4.24 -4.11
CA LYS A 7 -13.89 5.60 -4.31
C LYS A 7 -12.42 5.72 -3.90
N ILE A 8 -12.00 4.96 -2.89
CA ILE A 8 -10.60 4.94 -2.43
C ILE A 8 -9.69 4.41 -3.55
N GLU A 9 -10.11 3.34 -4.23
CA GLU A 9 -9.30 2.72 -5.28
C GLU A 9 -9.06 3.68 -6.44
N SER A 10 -10.11 4.31 -6.97
CA SER A 10 -9.98 5.32 -8.03
C SER A 10 -9.12 6.53 -7.60
N ILE A 11 -9.24 6.98 -6.34
CA ILE A 11 -8.40 8.07 -5.82
C ILE A 11 -6.93 7.64 -5.74
N LEU A 12 -6.65 6.40 -5.30
CA LEU A 12 -5.29 5.89 -5.20
C LEU A 12 -4.63 5.76 -6.57
N GLU A 13 -5.35 5.24 -7.57
CA GLU A 13 -4.86 5.13 -8.94
C GLU A 13 -4.47 6.50 -9.52
N GLN A 14 -5.34 7.52 -9.34
CA GLN A 14 -5.07 8.88 -9.78
C GLN A 14 -3.87 9.50 -9.04
N LEU A 15 -3.79 9.32 -7.72
CA LEU A 15 -2.67 9.84 -6.93
C LEU A 15 -1.36 9.13 -7.28
N GLU A 16 -1.39 7.84 -7.59
CA GLU A 16 -0.21 7.09 -8.04
C GLU A 16 0.28 7.61 -9.39
N GLU A 17 -0.62 7.82 -10.35
CA GLU A 17 -0.26 8.37 -11.67
C GLU A 17 0.40 9.74 -11.53
N LEU A 18 -0.24 10.66 -10.80
CA LEU A 18 0.29 12.01 -10.56
C LEU A 18 1.60 11.98 -9.76
N SER A 19 1.82 10.96 -8.93
CA SER A 19 3.05 10.86 -8.10
C SER A 19 4.32 10.65 -8.93
N ARG A 20 4.17 10.21 -10.18
CA ARG A 20 5.27 10.04 -11.13
C ARG A 20 5.77 11.38 -11.69
N GLU A 21 4.99 12.44 -11.55
CA GLU A 21 5.45 13.79 -11.90
C GLU A 21 6.58 14.24 -10.97
N THR A 22 7.55 14.96 -11.53
CA THR A 22 8.75 15.41 -10.80
C THR A 22 8.63 16.83 -10.27
N PHE A 23 7.54 17.54 -10.57
CA PHE A 23 7.35 18.90 -10.09
C PHE A 23 7.16 18.90 -8.57
N TYR A 24 8.05 19.63 -7.87
CA TYR A 24 8.12 19.61 -6.41
C TYR A 24 6.79 19.89 -5.72
N LEU A 25 6.04 20.91 -6.16
CA LEU A 25 4.77 21.26 -5.51
C LEU A 25 3.71 20.18 -5.73
N THR A 26 3.67 19.55 -6.91
CA THR A 26 2.78 18.41 -7.17
C THR A 26 3.09 17.27 -6.21
N GLN A 27 4.37 16.90 -6.07
CA GLN A 27 4.78 15.84 -5.14
C GLN A 27 4.43 16.18 -3.69
N VAL A 28 4.65 17.42 -3.22
CA VAL A 28 4.25 17.85 -1.87
C VAL A 28 2.74 17.70 -1.66
N THR A 29 1.93 18.12 -2.64
CA THR A 29 0.47 18.01 -2.55
C THR A 29 0.01 16.55 -2.50
N ILE A 30 0.59 15.68 -3.34
CA ILE A 30 0.25 14.26 -3.40
C ILE A 30 0.64 13.55 -2.11
N VAL A 31 1.86 13.76 -1.63
CA VAL A 31 2.33 13.19 -0.35
C VAL A 31 1.44 13.68 0.80
N GLY A 32 1.02 14.95 0.77
CA GLY A 32 0.08 15.50 1.75
C GLY A 32 -1.32 14.88 1.68
N ALA A 33 -1.80 14.53 0.49
CA ALA A 33 -3.07 13.84 0.28
C ALA A 33 -3.01 12.38 0.77
N LEU A 34 -1.99 11.63 0.33
CA LEU A 34 -1.71 10.26 0.76
C LEU A 34 -1.57 10.18 2.28
N GLY A 35 -0.88 11.15 2.89
CA GLY A 35 -0.68 11.26 4.34
C GLY A 35 -1.96 11.37 5.19
N LYS A 36 -3.09 11.77 4.58
CA LYS A 36 -4.40 11.88 5.24
C LYS A 36 -5.28 10.65 5.06
N MET A 37 -4.85 9.68 4.25
CA MET A 37 -5.63 8.49 3.96
C MET A 37 -5.65 7.52 5.15
N GLU A 38 -6.67 6.66 5.20
CA GLU A 38 -6.86 5.64 6.25
C GLU A 38 -6.71 4.21 5.65
N THR A 39 -5.83 4.04 4.66
CA THR A 39 -5.65 2.77 3.93
C THR A 39 -4.18 2.39 3.81
N PRO A 40 -3.81 1.11 3.99
CA PRO A 40 -2.43 0.64 3.82
C PRO A 40 -1.86 0.91 2.43
N LYS A 41 -2.68 0.82 1.37
CA LYS A 41 -2.25 1.08 -0.01
C LYS A 41 -1.62 2.48 -0.19
N ALA A 42 -2.04 3.47 0.61
CA ALA A 42 -1.42 4.80 0.57
C ALA A 42 0.03 4.78 1.09
N MET A 43 0.35 3.91 2.05
CA MET A 43 1.73 3.72 2.52
C MET A 43 2.61 3.11 1.44
N ASP A 44 2.08 2.20 0.62
CA ASP A 44 2.84 1.55 -0.46
C ASP A 44 3.27 2.58 -1.52
N ILE A 45 2.35 3.46 -1.92
CA ILE A 45 2.66 4.57 -2.85
C ILE A 45 3.70 5.52 -2.22
N LEU A 46 3.55 5.88 -0.95
CA LEU A 46 4.52 6.72 -0.24
C LEU A 46 5.91 6.07 -0.16
N ARG A 47 6.00 4.76 0.06
CA ARG A 47 7.28 4.02 0.06
C ARG A 47 7.93 3.98 -1.31
N SER A 48 7.14 3.73 -2.36
CA SER A 48 7.64 3.81 -3.73
C SER A 48 8.23 5.19 -4.03
N LEU A 49 7.58 6.26 -3.54
CA LEU A 49 8.07 7.62 -3.72
C LEU A 49 9.37 7.90 -2.94
N LEU A 50 9.56 7.32 -1.75
CA LEU A 50 10.82 7.39 -0.99
C LEU A 50 12.00 6.78 -1.74
N GLU A 51 11.77 5.61 -2.35
CA GLU A 51 12.80 4.84 -3.04
C GLU A 51 13.22 5.51 -4.35
N ASN A 52 12.27 6.14 -5.04
CA ASN A 52 12.48 6.65 -6.40
C ASN A 52 12.72 8.16 -6.47
N THR A 53 12.46 8.94 -5.41
CA THR A 53 12.66 10.40 -5.46
C THR A 53 14.13 10.81 -5.32
N PRO A 54 14.65 11.66 -6.24
CA PRO A 54 15.98 12.26 -6.08
C PRO A 54 15.97 13.46 -5.13
N ASP A 55 14.80 14.02 -4.77
CA ASP A 55 14.70 15.18 -3.88
C ASP A 55 14.60 14.75 -2.40
N GLY A 56 15.66 15.01 -1.63
CA GLY A 56 15.71 14.67 -0.20
C GLY A 56 14.64 15.35 0.67
N ARG A 57 14.09 16.50 0.25
CA ARG A 57 12.99 17.16 0.97
C ARG A 57 11.72 16.36 0.83
N ILE A 58 11.43 15.89 -0.38
CA ILE A 58 10.27 15.06 -0.67
C ILE A 58 10.39 13.73 0.09
N ARG A 59 11.59 13.15 0.13
CA ARG A 59 11.86 11.96 0.94
C ARG A 59 11.46 12.16 2.40
N ARG A 60 11.91 13.25 3.03
CA ARG A 60 11.54 13.59 4.42
C ARG A 60 10.03 13.75 4.62
N ILE A 61 9.35 14.42 3.70
CA ILE A 61 7.90 14.65 3.80
C ILE A 61 7.13 13.33 3.64
N ALA A 62 7.58 12.43 2.77
CA ALA A 62 6.98 11.11 2.59
C ALA A 62 7.18 10.20 3.81
N GLU A 63 8.33 10.24 4.49
CA GLU A 63 8.56 9.53 5.75
C GLU A 63 7.56 9.99 6.84
N GLU A 64 7.40 11.31 7.00
CA GLU A 64 6.41 11.86 7.93
C GLU A 64 4.98 11.47 7.56
N ALA A 65 4.65 11.44 6.26
CA ALA A 65 3.34 11.04 5.77
C ALA A 65 3.04 9.57 6.09
N ILE A 66 4.02 8.65 5.95
CA ILE A 66 3.84 7.24 6.32
C ILE A 66 3.46 7.11 7.80
N GLN A 67 4.16 7.83 8.69
CA GLN A 67 3.83 7.82 10.12
C GLN A 67 2.41 8.35 10.39
N LYS A 68 1.96 9.36 9.63
CA LYS A 68 0.58 9.87 9.73
C LYS A 68 -0.43 8.85 9.26
N VAL A 69 -0.22 8.21 8.11
CA VAL A 69 -1.12 7.15 7.61
C VAL A 69 -1.21 5.99 8.60
N GLN A 70 -0.07 5.56 9.16
CA GLN A 70 -0.04 4.50 10.18
C GLN A 70 -0.88 4.88 11.42
N LYS A 71 -0.79 6.13 11.88
CA LYS A 71 -1.64 6.66 12.96
C LYS A 71 -3.11 6.74 12.58
N ASN A 72 -3.42 7.14 11.33
CA ASN A 72 -4.80 7.29 10.83
C ASN A 72 -5.50 5.94 10.67
N ILE A 73 -4.80 4.90 10.23
CA ILE A 73 -5.34 3.54 10.16
C ILE A 73 -5.67 3.06 11.57
N GLY A 74 -4.80 3.33 12.54
CA GLY A 74 -4.92 2.90 13.93
C GLY A 74 -4.45 1.45 14.13
N SER A 75 -3.82 1.20 15.28
CA SER A 75 -3.14 -0.06 15.60
C SER A 75 -4.03 -1.30 15.43
N ASP A 76 -5.31 -1.20 15.81
CA ASP A 76 -6.25 -2.32 15.76
C ASP A 76 -6.69 -2.68 14.34
N LYS A 77 -6.92 -1.68 13.48
CA LYS A 77 -7.26 -1.95 12.07
C LYS A 77 -6.06 -2.45 11.29
N ALA A 78 -4.88 -1.89 11.54
CA ALA A 78 -3.64 -2.35 10.92
C ALA A 78 -3.35 -3.81 11.29
N LEU A 79 -3.52 -4.16 12.57
CA LEU A 79 -3.35 -5.53 13.04
C LEU A 79 -4.39 -6.49 12.45
N LYS A 80 -5.65 -6.04 12.30
CA LYS A 80 -6.70 -6.84 11.66
C LYS A 80 -6.39 -7.10 10.18
N GLN A 81 -6.00 -6.08 9.41
CA GLN A 81 -5.63 -6.24 8.01
C GLN A 81 -4.42 -7.18 7.85
N LEU A 82 -3.41 -7.05 8.71
CA LEU A 82 -2.26 -7.95 8.70
C LEU A 82 -2.65 -9.41 8.98
N ARG A 83 -3.61 -9.65 9.89
CA ARG A 83 -4.16 -10.99 10.14
C ARG A 83 -4.89 -11.54 8.92
N ASP A 84 -5.74 -10.73 8.29
CA ASP A 84 -6.50 -11.12 7.11
C ASP A 84 -5.57 -11.45 5.92
N GLU A 85 -4.52 -10.65 5.70
CA GLU A 85 -3.51 -10.90 4.66
C GLU A 85 -2.68 -12.16 4.94
N LEU A 86 -2.31 -12.40 6.20
CA LEU A 86 -1.59 -13.62 6.62
C LEU A 86 -2.44 -14.87 6.41
N ASP A 87 -3.73 -14.82 6.72
CA ASP A 87 -4.64 -15.94 6.54
C ASP A 87 -4.87 -16.23 5.05
N LYS A 88 -4.95 -15.19 4.21
CA LYS A 88 -4.98 -15.34 2.75
C LYS A 88 -3.72 -16.02 2.23
N LEU A 89 -2.54 -15.56 2.64
CA LEU A 89 -1.26 -16.14 2.22
C LEU A 89 -1.12 -17.62 2.63
N LYS A 90 -1.58 -17.98 3.84
CA LYS A 90 -1.60 -19.37 4.30
C LYS A 90 -2.48 -20.24 3.41
N LYS A 91 -3.67 -19.76 3.05
CA LYS A 91 -4.60 -20.47 2.18
C LYS A 91 -4.01 -20.68 0.79
N ASP A 92 -3.45 -19.64 0.20
CA ASP A 92 -2.83 -19.71 -1.12
C ASP A 92 -1.65 -20.71 -1.12
N ASN A 93 -0.84 -20.72 -0.06
CA ASN A 93 0.26 -21.68 0.08
C ASN A 93 -0.24 -23.14 0.25
N GLN A 94 -1.33 -23.36 0.99
CA GLN A 94 -1.96 -24.69 1.08
C GLN A 94 -2.48 -25.16 -0.28
N GLU A 95 -3.13 -24.28 -1.04
CA GLU A 95 -3.63 -24.61 -2.38
C GLU A 95 -2.48 -24.94 -3.34
N LEU A 96 -1.40 -24.15 -3.32
CA LEU A 96 -0.21 -24.41 -4.11
C LEU A 96 0.44 -25.75 -3.76
N LYS A 97 0.54 -26.10 -2.47
CA LYS A 97 1.03 -27.41 -2.03
C LYS A 97 0.17 -28.56 -2.55
N SER A 98 -1.15 -28.48 -2.41
CA SER A 98 -2.05 -29.53 -2.94
C SER A 98 -1.97 -29.64 -4.46
N ARG A 99 -1.77 -28.53 -5.18
CA ARG A 99 -1.54 -28.57 -6.63
C ARG A 99 -0.21 -29.24 -6.98
N LEU A 100 0.85 -28.97 -6.21
CA LEU A 100 2.16 -29.59 -6.38
C LEU A 100 2.07 -31.12 -6.17
N GLU A 101 1.46 -31.55 -5.06
CA GLU A 101 1.26 -32.98 -4.74
C GLU A 101 0.49 -33.71 -5.86
N ASN A 102 -0.55 -33.09 -6.41
CA ASN A 102 -1.31 -33.65 -7.53
C ASN A 102 -0.48 -33.75 -8.83
N LEU A 103 0.45 -32.83 -9.07
CA LEU A 103 1.33 -32.87 -10.23
C LEU A 103 2.42 -33.92 -10.05
N GLU A 104 3.03 -34.00 -8.88
CA GLU A 104 4.00 -35.04 -8.53
C GLU A 104 3.38 -36.44 -8.63
N ALA A 105 2.14 -36.62 -8.18
CA ALA A 105 1.40 -37.87 -8.29
C ALA A 105 1.01 -38.27 -9.72
N LYS A 106 0.92 -37.30 -10.65
CA LYS A 106 0.67 -37.57 -12.09
C LYS A 106 1.94 -37.78 -12.90
N SER A 107 3.09 -37.39 -12.35
CA SER A 107 4.40 -37.45 -13.01
C SER A 107 5.19 -38.71 -12.62
N ASN A 108 4.68 -39.48 -11.65
CA ASN A 108 5.08 -40.84 -11.30
C ASN A 108 4.07 -41.85 -11.84
#